data_AF-C0EVP2-F1
#
_entry.id   AF-C0EVP2-F1
#
_cell.length_a   1.000
_cell.length_b   1.000
_cell.length_c   1.000
_cell.angle_alpha   90.00
_cell.angle_beta   90.00
_cell.angle_gamma   90.00
#
_symmetry.space_group_name_H-M   'P 1'
#
loop_
_entity.id
_entity.type
_entity.pdbx_description
1 polymer ?
#
loop_
_entity_poly.entity_id
_entity_poly.type
_entity_poly.pdbx_seq_one_letter_code
_entity_poly.pdbx_strand_id
1 'polypeptide(L)'
;MQIKSIQPMAAKILAEETGKMIIATKQLFYAMEVHKLLHFQNADMSAVSFAMTVHGLMDYELDLRSGECKTENQERNNLDEYLQWFCRENATK
;
A
#
# COMPACT_ATOMS: atom_id res chain seq x y z
N MET A 1 -3.65 9.17 -2.25
CA MET A 1 -4.50 9.31 -3.46
C MET A 1 -4.95 10.76 -3.65
N GLN A 2 -4.08 11.63 -4.15
CA GLN A 2 -4.53 12.84 -4.84
C GLN A 2 -4.63 12.51 -6.33
N ILE A 3 -5.73 11.86 -6.76
CA ILE A 3 -6.03 11.79 -8.19
C ILE A 3 -6.61 13.14 -8.59
N LYS A 4 -5.73 14.01 -9.06
CA LYS A 4 -6.12 15.08 -9.98
C LYS A 4 -5.21 15.04 -11.21
N SER A 5 -5.23 13.92 -11.92
CA SER A 5 -4.69 13.91 -13.28
C SER A 5 -5.68 14.63 -14.18
N ILE A 6 -5.33 15.85 -14.58
CA ILE A 6 -6.13 16.71 -15.46
C ILE A 6 -6.15 16.14 -16.90
N GLN A 7 -5.24 15.21 -17.21
CA GLN A 7 -5.13 14.56 -18.51
C GLN A 7 -5.83 13.18 -18.51
N PRO A 8 -6.91 12.99 -19.28
CA PRO A 8 -7.68 11.74 -19.29
C PRO A 8 -6.85 10.48 -19.59
N MET A 9 -5.86 10.59 -20.48
CA MET A 9 -4.98 9.46 -20.80
C MET A 9 -4.10 9.05 -19.60
N ALA A 10 -3.54 10.03 -18.89
CA ALA A 10 -2.74 9.75 -17.70
C ALA A 10 -3.62 9.19 -16.56
N ALA A 11 -4.85 9.70 -16.39
CA ALA A 11 -5.82 9.14 -15.46
C ALA A 11 -6.16 7.67 -15.77
N LYS A 12 -6.34 7.35 -17.07
CA LYS A 12 -6.60 5.98 -17.52
C LYS A 12 -5.44 5.04 -17.21
N ILE A 13 -4.21 5.44 -17.55
CA ILE A 13 -3.01 4.63 -17.27
C ILE A 13 -2.87 4.39 -15.77
N LEU A 14 -3.01 5.43 -14.94
CA LEU A 14 -2.94 5.30 -13.48
C LEU A 14 -3.98 4.33 -12.93
N ALA A 15 -5.22 4.38 -13.44
CA ALA A 15 -6.28 3.46 -13.04
C ALA A 15 -5.94 2.01 -13.43
N GLU A 16 -5.41 1.79 -14.62
CA GLU A 16 -5.01 0.47 -15.11
C GLU A 16 -3.84 -0.11 -14.30
N GLU A 17 -2.80 0.68 -14.03
CA GLU A 17 -1.64 0.23 -13.24
C GLU A 17 -2.01 -0.01 -11.77
N THR A 18 -2.84 0.86 -11.18
CA THR A 18 -3.37 0.64 -9.82
C THR A 18 -4.19 -0.65 -9.76
N GLY A 19 -5.00 -0.93 -10.79
CA GLY A 19 -5.74 -2.18 -10.90
C GLY A 19 -4.84 -3.42 -10.94
N LYS A 20 -3.77 -3.38 -11.75
CA LYS A 20 -2.77 -4.47 -11.83
C LYS A 20 -2.06 -4.69 -10.50
N MET A 21 -1.67 -3.61 -9.82
CA MET A 21 -1.07 -3.66 -8.49
C MET A 21 -1.99 -4.39 -7.49
N ILE A 22 -3.26 -3.99 -7.41
CA ILE A 22 -4.24 -4.61 -6.51
C ILE A 22 -4.40 -6.11 -6.81
N ILE A 23 -4.47 -6.50 -8.08
CA ILE A 23 -4.59 -7.92 -8.48
C ILE A 23 -3.36 -8.71 -8.05
N ALA A 24 -2.16 -8.18 -8.26
CA ALA A 24 -0.92 -8.82 -7.84
C ALA A 24 -0.86 -8.99 -6.31
N THR A 25 -1.30 -7.98 -5.54
CA THR A 25 -1.38 -8.07 -4.07
C THR A 25 -2.35 -9.14 -3.62
N LYS A 26 -3.52 -9.27 -4.26
CA LYS A 26 -4.47 -10.35 -3.96
C LYS A 26 -3.87 -11.73 -4.17
N GLN A 27 -3.18 -11.92 -5.31
CA GLN A 27 -2.50 -13.18 -5.62
C GLN A 27 -1.42 -13.51 -4.57
N LEU A 28 -0.65 -12.51 -4.15
CA LEU A 28 0.34 -12.66 -3.08
C LEU A 28 -0.32 -13.08 -1.77
N PHE A 29 -1.43 -12.46 -1.38
CA PHE A 29 -2.11 -12.76 -0.12
C PHE A 29 -2.73 -14.15 -0.12
N TYR A 30 -3.31 -14.58 -1.25
CA TYR A 30 -3.76 -15.97 -1.39
C TYR A 30 -2.60 -16.96 -1.28
N ALA A 31 -1.43 -16.66 -1.85
CA ALA A 31 -0.25 -17.51 -1.68
C ALA A 31 0.20 -17.55 -0.21
N MET A 32 0.19 -16.41 0.48
CA MET A 32 0.55 -16.34 1.91
C MET A 32 -0.39 -17.18 2.80
N GLU A 33 -1.69 -17.21 2.51
CA GLU A 33 -2.66 -18.08 3.18
C GLU A 33 -2.38 -19.57 2.92
N VAL A 34 -2.15 -19.94 1.66
CA VAL A 34 -1.82 -21.32 1.28
C VAL A 34 -0.54 -21.79 2.00
N HIS A 35 0.44 -20.91 2.13
CA HIS A 35 1.70 -21.19 2.83
C HIS A 35 1.64 -20.96 4.34
N LYS A 36 0.48 -20.58 4.90
CA LYS A 36 0.26 -20.33 6.34
C LYS A 36 1.21 -19.29 6.93
N LEU A 37 1.60 -18.29 6.13
CA LEU A 37 2.44 -17.18 6.58
C LEU A 37 1.60 -16.06 7.21
N LEU A 38 0.43 -15.80 6.63
CA LEU A 38 -0.55 -14.85 7.14
C LEU A 38 -1.96 -15.45 7.03
N HIS A 39 -2.87 -14.97 7.87
CA HIS A 39 -4.28 -15.30 7.85
C HIS A 39 -5.13 -14.04 7.79
N PHE A 40 -6.15 -14.05 6.92
CA PHE A 40 -7.03 -12.95 6.62
C PHE A 40 -8.49 -13.38 6.70
N GLN A 41 -9.31 -12.64 7.43
CA GLN A 41 -10.76 -12.83 7.41
C GLN A 41 -11.36 -12.56 6.02
N ASN A 42 -10.79 -11.59 5.30
CA ASN A 42 -11.16 -11.24 3.93
C ASN A 42 -9.90 -10.84 3.15
N ALA A 43 -9.25 -11.83 2.53
CA ALA A 43 -8.01 -11.63 1.79
C ALA A 43 -8.13 -10.57 0.67
N ASP A 44 -9.28 -10.47 0.01
CA ASP A 44 -9.52 -9.49 -1.05
C ASP A 44 -9.50 -8.05 -0.52
N MET A 45 -10.25 -7.79 0.55
CA MET A 45 -10.30 -6.45 1.14
C MET A 45 -9.00 -6.09 1.86
N SER A 46 -8.34 -7.07 2.49
CA SER A 46 -7.01 -6.88 3.07
C SER A 46 -5.97 -6.51 2.00
N ALA A 47 -6.01 -7.15 0.83
CA ALA A 47 -5.09 -6.82 -0.27
C ALA A 47 -5.34 -5.43 -0.83
N VAL A 48 -6.62 -5.04 -1.02
CA VAL A 48 -6.98 -3.70 -1.48
C VAL A 48 -6.53 -2.63 -0.49
N SER A 49 -6.83 -2.81 0.80
CA SER A 49 -6.44 -1.85 1.83
C SER A 49 -4.93 -1.76 1.95
N PHE A 50 -4.22 -2.89 1.97
CA PHE A 50 -2.76 -2.95 1.99
C PHE A 50 -2.14 -2.19 0.81
N ALA A 51 -2.56 -2.52 -0.42
CA ALA A 51 -2.02 -1.90 -1.62
C ALA A 51 -2.23 -0.38 -1.62
N MET A 52 -3.43 0.08 -1.24
CA MET A 52 -3.76 1.51 -1.21
C MET A 52 -3.06 2.25 -0.06
N THR A 53 -2.87 1.62 1.10
CA THR A 53 -2.15 2.22 2.23
C THR A 53 -0.66 2.34 1.94
N VAL A 54 0.00 1.28 1.44
CA VAL A 54 1.41 1.34 1.04
C VAL A 54 1.62 2.40 -0.04
N HIS A 55 0.78 2.41 -1.07
CA HIS A 55 0.84 3.41 -2.13
C HIS A 55 0.69 4.84 -1.58
N GLY A 56 -0.28 5.08 -0.70
CA GLY A 56 -0.48 6.39 -0.08
C GLY A 56 0.65 6.84 0.84
N LEU A 57 1.28 5.91 1.58
CA LEU A 57 2.44 6.22 2.41
C LEU A 57 3.67 6.56 1.57
N MET A 58 3.88 5.87 0.44
CA MET A 58 4.95 6.18 -0.51
C MET A 58 4.76 7.56 -1.17
N ASP A 59 3.54 7.88 -1.61
CA ASP A 59 3.20 9.21 -2.14
C ASP A 59 3.48 10.30 -1.11
N TYR A 60 3.05 10.09 0.14
CA TYR A 60 3.26 11.06 1.22
C TYR A 60 4.75 11.28 1.53
N GLU A 61 5.56 10.21 1.53
CA GLU A 61 7.00 10.32 1.71
C GLU A 61 7.66 11.10 0.56
N LEU A 62 7.22 10.86 -0.69
CA LEU A 62 7.71 11.61 -1.85
C LEU A 62 7.35 13.10 -1.75
N ASP A 63 6.12 13.42 -1.34
CA ASP A 63 5.65 14.80 -1.15
C ASP A 63 6.45 15.51 -0.05
N LEU A 64 6.72 14.85 1.08
CA LEU A 64 7.55 15.39 2.16
C LEU A 64 8.98 15.73 1.68
N ARG A 65 9.58 14.81 0.91
CA ARG A 65 10.92 15.00 0.35
C ARG A 65 10.95 16.15 -0.67
N SER A 66 9.89 16.26 -1.48
CA SER A 66 9.81 17.24 -2.57
C SER A 66 9.45 18.65 -2.09
N GLY A 67 8.67 18.77 -1.02
CA GLY A 67 8.23 20.06 -0.45
C GLY A 67 9.21 20.70 0.54
N GLU A 68 10.41 20.14 0.72
CA GLU A 68 11.38 20.53 1.77
C GLU A 68 10.76 20.63 3.18
N CYS A 69 9.67 19.90 3.42
CA CYS A 69 8.94 19.92 4.68
C CYS A 69 9.71 19.10 5.71
N LYS A 70 10.76 19.70 6.29
CA LYS A 70 11.53 19.13 7.39
C LYS A 70 10.70 19.21 8.66
N THR A 71 9.84 18.24 8.90
CA THR A 71 9.30 18.02 10.25
C THR A 71 10.40 17.43 11.13
N GLU A 72 10.71 18.12 12.22
CA GLU A 72 11.44 17.57 13.36
C GLU A 72 10.80 16.22 13.73
N ASN A 73 11.59 15.13 13.81
CA ASN A 73 11.19 13.70 13.84
C ASN A 73 11.18 12.95 12.50
N GLN A 74 12.21 13.17 11.68
CA GLN A 74 12.43 12.50 10.40
C GLN A 74 12.80 11.00 10.48
N GLU A 75 12.64 10.35 11.64
CA GLU A 75 13.12 8.98 11.89
C GLU A 75 12.03 7.89 11.89
N ARG A 76 10.74 8.26 11.90
CA ARG A 76 9.67 7.26 11.81
C ARG A 76 9.29 7.00 10.36
N ASN A 77 9.84 5.94 9.81
CA ASN A 77 9.38 5.40 8.54
C ASN A 77 7.97 4.80 8.75
N ASN A 78 6.93 5.62 8.54
CA ASN A 78 5.52 5.21 8.67
C ASN A 78 5.20 3.96 7.84
N LEU A 79 5.92 3.73 6.73
CA LEU A 79 5.78 2.52 5.93
C LEU A 79 6.31 1.29 6.68
N ASP A 80 7.49 1.37 7.30
CA ASP A 80 8.04 0.25 8.07
C ASP A 80 7.16 -0.08 9.28
N GLU A 81 6.67 0.93 10.00
CA GLU A 81 5.74 0.73 11.12
C GLU A 81 4.45 0.07 10.65
N TYR A 82 3.88 0.53 9.54
CA TYR A 82 2.69 -0.06 8.94
C TYR A 82 2.92 -1.53 8.54
N LEU A 83 4.03 -1.84 7.86
CA LEU A 83 4.35 -3.20 7.44
C LEU A 83 4.54 -4.14 8.63
N GLN A 84 5.24 -3.70 9.68
CA GLN A 84 5.43 -4.49 10.89
C GLN A 84 4.11 -4.76 11.61
N TRP A 85 3.27 -3.74 11.77
CA TRP A 85 1.94 -3.89 12.36
C TRP A 85 1.08 -4.84 11.52
N PHE A 86 1.04 -4.64 10.20
CA PHE A 86 0.22 -5.44 9.29
C PHE A 86 0.58 -6.93 9.36
N CYS A 87 1.88 -7.26 9.32
CA CYS A 87 2.35 -8.63 9.43
C CYS A 87 2.03 -9.24 10.80
N ARG A 88 2.15 -8.47 11.89
CA ARG A 88 1.82 -8.95 13.25
C ARG A 88 0.33 -9.22 13.42
N GLU A 89 -0.51 -8.32 12.92
CA GLU A 89 -1.97 -8.42 13.03
C GLU A 89 -2.49 -9.66 12.30
N ASN A 90 -1.92 -9.97 11.13
CA ASN A 90 -2.35 -11.07 10.28
C ASN A 90 -1.48 -12.33 10.44
N ALA A 91 -0.56 -12.38 11.41
CA ALA A 91 0.28 -13.55 11.62
C ALA A 91 -0.59 -14.78 11.94
N THR A 92 -0.31 -15.90 11.27
CA THR A 92 -0.98 -17.16 11.53
C THR A 92 -0.72 -17.58 12.98
N LYS A 93 -1.79 -17.84 13.74
CA LYS A 93 -1.70 -18.34 15.12
C LYS A 93 -1.58 -19.86 15.17
#